data_AF-A0A9E3DV03-F1
#
_entry.id   AF-A0A9E3DV03-F1
#
_cell.length_a   1.000
_cell.length_b   1.000
_cell.length_c   1.000
_cell.angle_alpha   90.00
_cell.angle_beta   90.00
_cell.angle_gamma   90.00
#
_symmetry.space_group_name_H-M   'P 1'
#
loop_
_entity.id
_entity.type
_entity.pdbx_description
1 polymer ?
#
loop_
_entity_poly.entity_id
_entity_poly.type
_entity_poly.pdbx_seq_one_letter_code
_entity_poly.pdbx_strand_id
1 'polypeptide(L)'
;MNQNPDQHSVRRIVLPSGKSIEVIRFNDTEKPPRRPLHICPDCGSDLVQPIYWNETSDDCWELTLECPNCRWSTGGVFDCDQVHELEEHLDAGLADLLRDLQQLA
;
A
#
# COMPACT_ATOMS: atom_id res chain seq x y z
N MET A 1 -1.82 26.44 25.36
CA MET A 1 -2.37 26.97 24.10
C MET A 1 -1.45 26.49 22.97
N ASN A 2 -1.77 25.38 22.30
CA ASN A 2 -2.53 25.29 21.04
C ASN A 2 -1.93 26.12 19.89
N GLN A 3 -1.39 25.42 18.90
CA GLN A 3 -1.49 25.71 17.46
C GLN A 3 -0.91 24.52 16.68
N ASN A 4 -1.76 23.56 16.31
CA ASN A 4 -1.47 22.61 15.23
C ASN A 4 -2.25 23.12 14.01
N PRO A 5 -1.60 23.55 12.91
CA PRO A 5 -2.31 24.13 11.79
C PRO A 5 -2.96 23.03 10.96
N ASP A 6 -4.23 23.24 10.63
CA ASP A 6 -5.06 22.38 9.79
C ASP A 6 -4.32 21.88 8.54
N GLN A 7 -4.07 20.57 8.49
CA GLN A 7 -3.29 19.89 7.45
C GLN A 7 -4.08 19.65 6.15
N HIS A 8 -5.21 20.34 5.96
CA HIS A 8 -6.13 20.12 4.86
C HIS A 8 -6.35 21.43 4.10
N SER A 9 -6.23 21.41 2.77
CA SER A 9 -6.55 22.58 1.94
C SER A 9 -8.00 22.51 1.45
N VAL A 10 -8.82 23.49 1.85
CA VAL A 10 -10.23 23.59 1.45
C VAL A 10 -10.37 24.58 0.31
N ARG A 11 -10.89 24.14 -0.84
CA ARG A 11 -11.20 25.00 -2.00
C ARG A 11 -12.70 25.00 -2.28
N ARG A 12 -13.34 26.15 -2.12
CA ARG A 12 -14.76 26.34 -2.44
C ARG A 12 -14.93 26.69 -3.92
N ILE A 13 -15.77 25.96 -4.62
CA ILE A 13 -16.11 26.18 -6.03
C ILE A 13 -17.60 26.56 -6.10
N VAL A 14 -17.91 27.66 -6.78
CA VAL A 14 -19.30 28.10 -7.03
C VAL A 14 -19.68 27.68 -8.44
N LEU A 15 -20.78 26.95 -8.57
CA LEU A 15 -21.33 26.50 -9.84
C LEU A 15 -22.18 27.61 -10.50
N PRO A 16 -22.35 27.59 -11.84
CA PRO A 16 -23.24 28.52 -12.56
C PRO A 16 -24.69 28.51 -12.04
N SER A 17 -25.11 27.42 -11.41
CA SER A 17 -26.42 27.27 -10.78
C SER A 17 -26.54 27.91 -9.39
N GLY A 18 -25.50 28.60 -8.90
CA GLY A 18 -25.47 29.24 -7.57
C GLY A 18 -25.17 28.31 -6.39
N LYS A 19 -25.01 27.00 -6.63
CA LYS A 19 -24.62 26.01 -5.62
C LYS A 19 -23.12 26.08 -5.35
N SER A 20 -22.70 25.86 -4.11
CA SER A 20 -21.28 25.81 -3.74
C SER A 20 -20.87 24.40 -3.31
N ILE A 21 -19.71 23.96 -3.79
CA ILE A 21 -19.08 22.69 -3.41
C ILE A 21 -17.78 23.01 -2.69
N GLU A 22 -17.56 22.38 -1.55
CA GLU A 22 -16.29 22.46 -0.80
C GLU A 22 -15.44 21.24 -1.11
N VAL A 23 -14.30 21.45 -1.78
CA VAL A 23 -13.33 20.41 -2.08
C VAL A 23 -12.28 20.44 -0.99
N ILE A 24 -12.25 19.41 -0.15
CA ILE A 24 -11.25 19.24 0.90
C ILE A 24 -10.15 18.34 0.34
N ARG A 25 -8.92 18.84 0.26
CA ARG A 25 -7.73 18.04 -0.05
C ARG A 25 -6.99 17.76 1.25
N PHE A 26 -6.85 16.48 1.58
CA PHE A 26 -6.04 16.01 2.70
C PHE A 26 -4.58 15.97 2.23
N ASN A 27 -3.68 16.65 2.92
CA ASN A 27 -2.24 16.49 2.67
C ASN A 27 -1.73 15.43 3.66
N ASP A 28 -1.52 14.20 3.19
CA ASP A 28 -0.87 13.14 3.97
C ASP A 28 0.60 13.49 4.22
N THR A 29 0.87 14.30 5.25
CA THR A 29 2.23 14.74 5.60
C THR A 29 2.82 13.99 6.80
N GLU A 30 2.10 13.03 7.36
CA GLU A 30 2.64 12.09 8.35
C GLU A 30 2.57 10.68 7.77
N LYS A 31 3.65 10.25 7.11
CA LYS A 31 3.77 8.88 6.63
C LYS A 31 3.85 7.97 7.87
N PRO A 32 2.83 7.14 8.15
CA PRO A 32 2.90 6.23 9.29
C PRO A 32 4.14 5.34 9.16
N PRO A 33 4.67 4.79 10.27
CA PRO A 33 5.82 3.90 10.23
C PRO A 33 5.58 2.80 9.18
N ARG A 34 6.48 2.75 8.18
CA ARG A 34 6.38 1.80 7.07
C ARG A 34 6.57 0.40 7.63
N ARG A 35 5.52 -0.42 7.55
CA ARG A 35 5.61 -1.86 7.85
C ARG A 35 6.00 -2.59 6.57
N PRO A 36 6.88 -3.62 6.64
CA PRO A 36 7.20 -4.43 5.48
C PRO A 36 5.94 -5.12 4.94
N LEU A 37 5.69 -5.01 3.63
CA LEU A 37 4.45 -5.51 3.01
C LEU A 37 4.35 -7.04 3.02
N HIS A 38 5.48 -7.75 3.12
CA HIS A 38 5.51 -9.20 3.18
C HIS A 38 5.10 -9.78 4.54
N ILE A 39 4.95 -8.97 5.59
CA ILE A 39 4.58 -9.42 6.95
C ILE A 39 3.09 -9.21 7.21
N CYS A 40 2.40 -10.31 7.52
CA CYS A 40 0.98 -10.28 7.87
C CYS A 40 0.76 -9.60 9.23
N PRO A 41 -0.09 -8.57 9.32
CA PRO A 41 -0.35 -7.88 10.59
C PRO A 41 -1.15 -8.73 11.59
N ASP A 42 -1.89 -9.73 11.11
CA ASP A 42 -2.78 -10.55 11.95
C ASP A 42 -2.08 -11.76 12.55
N CYS A 43 -1.24 -12.47 11.76
CA CYS A 43 -0.58 -13.70 12.20
C CYS A 43 0.95 -13.66 12.20
N GLY A 44 1.56 -12.57 11.73
CA GLY A 44 3.02 -12.39 11.71
C GLY A 44 3.78 -13.23 10.68
N SER A 45 3.08 -13.98 9.82
CA SER A 45 3.71 -14.71 8.70
C SER A 45 4.35 -13.77 7.69
N ASP A 46 5.49 -14.16 7.15
CA ASP A 46 6.25 -13.51 6.08
C ASP A 46 5.82 -13.91 4.66
N LEU A 47 4.68 -14.60 4.54
CA LEU A 47 4.14 -15.11 3.29
C LEU A 47 3.03 -14.24 2.74
N VAL A 48 2.94 -12.95 3.09
CA VAL A 48 1.97 -12.08 2.43
C VAL A 48 2.29 -12.01 0.95
N GLN A 49 1.29 -12.37 0.15
CA GLN A 49 1.39 -12.42 -1.30
C GLN A 49 0.47 -11.38 -1.90
N PRO A 50 0.86 -10.77 -3.02
CA PRO A 50 -0.01 -9.89 -3.74
C PRO A 50 -0.91 -10.69 -4.69
N ILE A 51 -2.19 -10.33 -4.74
CA ILE A 51 -3.18 -10.97 -5.61
C ILE A 51 -3.69 -10.03 -6.72
N TYR A 52 -3.33 -8.76 -6.64
CA TYR A 52 -3.62 -7.74 -7.65
C TYR A 52 -2.50 -6.70 -7.65
N TRP A 53 -2.14 -6.23 -8.85
CA TRP A 53 -1.17 -5.17 -9.10
C TRP A 53 -1.66 -4.27 -10.21
N ASN A 54 -1.54 -2.96 -10.01
CA ASN A 54 -1.75 -1.98 -11.06
C ASN A 54 -0.87 -0.76 -10.85
N GLU A 55 -0.18 -0.34 -11.91
CA GLU A 55 0.60 0.89 -11.90
C GLU A 55 -0.35 2.10 -11.89
N THR A 56 -0.07 3.05 -11.00
CA THR A 56 -0.83 4.30 -10.91
C THR A 56 0.04 5.47 -11.36
N SER A 57 -0.57 6.61 -11.66
CA SER A 57 0.18 7.85 -11.89
C SER A 57 0.96 8.26 -10.63
N ASP A 58 2.10 8.93 -10.80
CA ASP A 58 2.95 9.47 -9.74
C ASP A 58 3.83 8.43 -8.99
N ASP A 59 4.44 7.48 -9.71
CA ASP A 59 5.41 6.50 -9.17
C ASP A 59 4.85 5.71 -7.95
N CYS A 60 3.57 5.39 -8.02
CA CYS A 60 2.84 4.65 -7.00
C CYS A 60 2.17 3.42 -7.61
N TRP A 61 1.91 2.43 -6.77
CA TRP A 61 1.35 1.13 -7.17
C TRP A 61 0.13 0.81 -6.33
N GLU A 62 -0.96 0.45 -6.99
CA GLU A 62 -2.13 -0.10 -6.32
C GLU A 62 -1.97 -1.61 -6.21
N LEU A 63 -1.93 -2.12 -4.98
CA LEU A 63 -1.81 -3.54 -4.69
C LEU A 63 -3.01 -4.04 -3.88
N THR A 64 -3.41 -5.28 -4.12
CA THR A 64 -4.16 -6.06 -3.13
C THR A 64 -3.26 -7.16 -2.59
N LEU A 65 -3.08 -7.19 -1.27
CA LEU A 65 -2.28 -8.16 -0.55
C LEU A 65 -3.18 -9.16 0.17
N GLU A 66 -2.72 -10.40 0.31
CA GLU A 66 -3.37 -11.47 1.05
C GLU A 66 -2.35 -12.31 1.82
N CYS A 67 -2.70 -12.74 3.03
CA CYS A 67 -1.95 -13.75 3.77
C CYS A 67 -2.55 -15.15 3.54
N PRO A 68 -1.80 -16.10 2.94
CA PRO A 68 -2.29 -17.46 2.71
C PRO A 68 -2.51 -18.26 4.01
N ASN A 69 -1.87 -17.84 5.11
CA ASN A 69 -1.96 -18.55 6.39
C ASN A 69 -3.26 -18.24 7.15
N CYS A 70 -3.74 -17.00 7.13
CA CYS A 70 -4.91 -16.56 7.91
C CYS A 70 -6.03 -15.92 7.07
N ARG A 71 -5.83 -15.75 5.76
CA ARG A 71 -6.74 -15.08 4.80
C ARG A 71 -6.98 -13.59 5.10
N TRP A 72 -6.10 -12.96 5.86
CA TRP A 72 -6.07 -11.50 5.94
C TRP A 72 -5.89 -10.91 4.54
N SER A 73 -6.62 -9.86 4.19
CA SER A 73 -6.47 -9.17 2.91
C SER A 73 -6.60 -7.66 3.09
N THR A 74 -5.81 -6.91 2.32
CA THR A 74 -5.88 -5.44 2.27
C THR A 74 -5.60 -4.93 0.87
N GLY A 75 -6.33 -3.90 0.45
CA GLY A 75 -5.98 -3.09 -0.72
C GLY A 75 -5.31 -1.79 -0.28
N GLY A 76 -4.43 -1.23 -1.12
CA GLY A 76 -3.79 0.05 -0.86
C GLY A 76 -2.93 0.55 -2.01
N VAL A 77 -2.55 1.83 -1.92
CA VAL A 77 -1.55 2.44 -2.80
C VAL A 77 -0.24 2.55 -2.04
N PHE A 78 0.84 2.07 -2.66
CA PHE A 78 2.18 1.95 -2.08
C PHE A 78 3.19 2.65 -2.98
N ASP A 79 4.24 3.21 -2.39
CA ASP A 79 5.32 3.82 -3.17
C ASP A 79 6.28 2.77 -3.77
N CYS A 80 7.10 3.21 -4.73
CA CYS A 80 8.10 2.35 -5.38
C CYS A 80 9.06 1.66 -4.41
N ASP A 81 9.49 2.30 -3.32
CA ASP A 81 10.43 1.66 -2.37
C ASP A 81 9.75 0.47 -1.68
N GLN A 82 8.50 0.65 -1.22
CA GLN A 82 7.73 -0.40 -0.55
C GLN A 82 7.43 -1.57 -1.49
N VAL A 83 7.13 -1.28 -2.76
CA VAL A 83 6.89 -2.32 -3.76
C VAL A 83 8.18 -3.05 -4.11
N HIS A 84 9.29 -2.34 -4.24
CA HIS A 84 10.58 -2.95 -4.50
C HIS A 84 11.03 -3.89 -3.37
N GLU A 85 10.90 -3.47 -2.12
CA GLU A 85 11.17 -4.34 -0.95
C GLU A 85 10.27 -5.59 -0.94
N LEU A 86 9.03 -5.49 -1.41
CA LEU A 86 8.14 -6.65 -1.56
C LEU A 86 8.63 -7.57 -2.69
N GLU A 87 8.99 -7.04 -3.85
CA GLU A 87 9.50 -7.81 -4.99
C GLU A 87 10.76 -8.62 -4.63
N GLU A 88 11.73 -8.00 -3.95
CA GLU A 88 12.95 -8.68 -3.50
C GLU A 88 12.63 -9.91 -2.62
N HIS A 89 11.64 -9.78 -1.73
CA HIS A 89 11.20 -10.88 -0.87
C HIS A 89 10.48 -11.98 -1.65
N LEU A 90 9.67 -11.62 -2.64
CA LEU A 90 9.00 -12.58 -3.51
C LEU A 90 10.00 -13.37 -4.37
N ASP A 91 11.02 -12.71 -4.91
CA ASP A 91 12.08 -13.34 -5.70
C ASP A 91 12.91 -14.31 -4.84
N ALA A 92 13.25 -13.91 -3.61
CA ALA A 92 13.93 -14.79 -2.66
C ALA A 92 13.11 -16.06 -2.36
N GLY A 93 11.80 -15.90 -2.08
CA GLY A 93 10.89 -17.01 -1.85
C GLY A 93 10.75 -17.95 -3.05
N LEU A 94 10.69 -17.39 -4.27
CA LEU A 94 10.66 -18.19 -5.50
C LEU A 94 11.97 -18.97 -5.70
N ALA A 95 13.11 -18.35 -5.44
CA ALA A 95 14.41 -19.01 -5.55
C ALA A 95 14.54 -20.19 -4.58
N ASP A 96 14.05 -20.05 -3.35
CA ASP A 96 13.99 -21.14 -2.38
C ASP A 96 13.05 -22.27 -2.83
N LEU A 97 11.85 -21.93 -3.32
CA LEU A 97 10.91 -22.92 -3.86
C LEU A 97 11.51 -23.72 -5.02
N LEU A 98 12.18 -23.05 -5.95
CA LEU A 98 12.83 -23.70 -7.09
C LEU A 98 13.97 -24.62 -6.64
N ARG A 99 14.76 -24.20 -5.63
CA ARG A 99 15.83 -25.01 -5.06
C ARG A 99 15.27 -26.29 -4.44
N ASP A 100 14.20 -26.19 -3.67
CA ASP A 100 13.56 -27.33 -3.03
C ASP A 100 12.96 -28.29 -4.06
N LEU A 101 12.32 -27.76 -5.11
CA LEU A 101 11.76 -28.57 -6.20
C LEU A 101 12.87 -29.36 -6.92
N GLN A 102 14.03 -28.75 -7.16
CA GLN A 102 15.18 -29.44 -7.76
C GLN A 102 15.74 -30.57 -6.89
N GLN A 103 15.62 -30.49 -5.57
CA GLN A 103 16.08 -31.55 -4.66
C GLN A 103 15.13 -32.74 -4.61
N LEU A 104 13.88 -32.57 -5.03
CA LEU A 104 12.86 -33.62 -5.06
C LEU A 104 12.81 -34.37 -6.41
N ALA A 105 13.50 -33.88 -7.43
CA ALA A 105 13.58 -34.47 -8.78
C ALA A 105 14.73 -35.48 -8.88
#